data_AF-A0A653BUF8-F1
#
_entry.id   AF-A0A653BUF8-F1
#
_cell.length_a   1.000
_cell.length_b   1.000
_cell.length_c   1.000
_cell.angle_alpha   90.00
_cell.angle_beta   90.00
_cell.angle_gamma   90.00
#
_symmetry.space_group_name_H-M   'P 1'
#
loop_
_entity.id
_entity.type
_entity.pdbx_description
1 polymer ?
#
loop_
_entity_poly.entity_id
_entity_poly.type
_entity_poly.pdbx_seq_one_letter_code
_entity_poly.pdbx_strand_id
1 'polypeptide(L)'
;MRPVRKIGYVQRQTKEKQTEEKIFLGNDMSLVKQRLDQRRRHMKRTCKLLGLDKPGNDTLHRPNPWEFLVDTKHKLVWCNVFKAASTSWMYNFNILAGYSPRFLSKSKLVPMALARQRYPRPSLEALRKAFNTSISFLIARHPFERLLSAYRDKLQFALPHTHHQKLGNEIVKKNNRKTSINNDGLHFLSLLHTCWTH
;
A
#
# COMPACT_ATOMS: atom_id res chain seq x y z
N MET A 1 -8.53 -46.21 18.98
CA MET A 1 -7.23 -45.60 18.67
C MET A 1 -6.27 -46.69 18.19
N ARG A 2 -5.72 -46.58 16.97
CA ARG A 2 -4.57 -47.40 16.53
C ARG A 2 -3.32 -46.50 16.50
N PRO A 3 -2.15 -46.95 16.96
CA PRO A 3 -0.95 -46.14 16.92
C PRO A 3 -0.30 -46.21 15.53
N VAL A 4 0.02 -45.05 14.96
CA VAL A 4 0.76 -44.92 13.70
C VAL A 4 2.26 -44.87 14.00
N ARG A 5 3.02 -45.75 13.31
CA ARG A 5 4.49 -45.85 13.36
C ARG A 5 5.16 -44.54 12.92
N LYS A 6 6.16 -44.06 13.67
CA LYS A 6 7.06 -42.96 13.26
C LYS A 6 8.07 -43.48 12.23
N ILE A 7 7.99 -43.01 10.99
CA ILE A 7 8.96 -43.28 9.92
C ILE A 7 9.56 -41.95 9.44
N GLY A 8 10.87 -41.78 9.65
CA GLY A 8 11.89 -41.25 8.72
C GLY A 8 11.72 -39.95 7.91
N TYR A 9 10.60 -39.24 7.91
CA TYR A 9 10.34 -38.11 7.00
C TYR A 9 10.77 -36.73 7.52
N VAL A 10 10.97 -36.60 8.83
CA VAL A 10 11.17 -35.29 9.48
C VAL A 10 12.57 -34.71 9.25
N GLN A 11 13.59 -35.55 9.07
CA GLN A 11 14.99 -35.08 8.95
C GLN A 11 15.33 -34.51 7.55
N ARG A 12 14.61 -34.90 6.49
CA ARG A 12 14.85 -34.40 5.12
C ARG A 12 14.35 -32.96 4.95
N GLN A 13 13.18 -32.65 5.52
CA GLN A 13 12.58 -31.31 5.49
C GLN A 13 13.41 -30.27 6.24
N THR A 14 14.08 -30.63 7.34
CA THR A 14 14.94 -29.71 8.07
C THR A 14 16.22 -29.33 7.32
N LYS A 15 16.77 -30.25 6.50
CA LYS A 15 17.98 -29.99 5.70
C LYS A 15 17.67 -29.11 4.48
N GLU A 16 16.57 -29.34 3.77
CA GLU A 16 16.14 -28.51 2.65
C GLU A 16 15.81 -27.08 3.10
N LYS A 17 15.09 -26.94 4.23
CA LYS A 17 14.72 -25.63 4.78
C LYS A 17 15.91 -24.82 5.31
N GLN A 18 16.89 -25.49 5.93
CA GLN A 18 18.16 -24.86 6.35
C GLN A 18 19.06 -24.50 5.16
N THR A 19 18.94 -25.24 4.04
CA THR A 19 19.70 -24.94 2.81
C THR A 19 19.07 -23.75 2.09
N GLU A 20 17.74 -23.65 2.04
CA GLU A 20 17.02 -22.46 1.55
C GLU A 20 17.28 -21.21 2.41
N GLU A 21 17.28 -21.33 3.74
CA GLU A 21 17.62 -20.20 4.65
C GLU A 21 19.08 -19.75 4.51
N LYS A 22 20.02 -20.68 4.26
CA LYS A 22 21.43 -20.32 4.06
C LYS A 22 21.69 -19.67 2.69
N ILE A 23 20.94 -20.04 1.65
CA ILE A 23 21.00 -19.36 0.33
C ILE A 23 20.52 -17.91 0.44
N PHE A 24 19.53 -17.63 1.30
CA PHE A 24 19.00 -16.27 1.51
C PHE A 24 19.94 -15.33 2.28
N LEU A 25 20.98 -15.83 2.94
CA LEU A 25 21.93 -14.99 3.69
C LEU A 25 23.14 -14.55 2.84
N GLY A 26 23.27 -15.04 1.61
CA GLY A 26 24.30 -14.65 0.64
C GLY A 26 23.82 -13.65 -0.42
N ASN A 27 22.77 -12.87 -0.14
CA ASN A 27 21.99 -12.13 -1.15
C ASN A 27 22.82 -11.12 -1.94
N ASP A 28 23.22 -11.53 -3.14
CA ASP A 28 23.49 -10.59 -4.22
C ASP A 28 22.20 -9.79 -4.52
N MET A 29 22.15 -8.57 -3.99
CA MET A 29 21.04 -7.63 -4.20
C MET A 29 21.06 -7.00 -5.61
N SER A 30 21.99 -7.38 -6.48
CA SER A 30 22.12 -6.85 -7.84
C SER A 30 20.82 -7.01 -8.63
N LEU A 31 20.20 -8.20 -8.59
CA LEU A 31 18.98 -8.51 -9.32
C LEU A 31 17.80 -7.66 -8.82
N VAL A 32 17.67 -7.51 -7.50
CA VAL A 32 16.63 -6.67 -6.88
C VAL A 32 16.82 -5.22 -7.29
N LYS A 33 18.05 -4.70 -7.22
CA LYS A 33 18.41 -3.35 -7.66
C LYS A 33 18.05 -3.14 -9.13
N GLN A 34 18.44 -4.04 -10.02
CA GLN A 34 18.14 -3.96 -11.44
C GLN A 34 16.63 -3.90 -11.70
N ARG A 35 15.84 -4.72 -10.99
CA ARG A 35 14.38 -4.73 -11.10
C ARG A 35 13.76 -3.41 -10.63
N LEU A 36 14.22 -2.86 -9.52
CA LEU A 36 13.74 -1.56 -9.01
C LEU A 36 14.12 -0.41 -9.94
N ASP A 37 15.32 -0.45 -10.53
CA ASP A 37 15.75 0.53 -11.53
C ASP A 37 14.90 0.49 -12.79
N GLN A 38 14.56 -0.70 -13.29
CA GLN A 38 13.64 -0.85 -14.41
C GLN A 38 12.27 -0.25 -14.10
N ARG A 39 11.71 -0.52 -12.91
CA ARG A 39 10.42 0.03 -12.47
C ARG A 39 10.47 1.56 -12.38
N ARG A 40 11.55 2.11 -11.82
CA ARG A 40 11.77 3.57 -11.73
C ARG A 40 11.85 4.21 -13.12
N ARG A 41 12.55 3.59 -14.07
CA ARG A 41 12.61 4.05 -15.46
C ARG A 41 11.23 4.01 -16.13
N HIS A 42 10.49 2.92 -15.95
CA HIS A 42 9.13 2.80 -16.49
C HIS A 42 8.22 3.91 -15.93
N MET A 43 8.19 4.09 -14.60
CA MET A 43 7.42 5.16 -13.95
C MET A 43 7.78 6.54 -14.52
N LYS A 44 9.06 6.89 -14.62
CA LYS A 44 9.50 8.18 -15.19
C LYS A 44 9.04 8.37 -16.62
N ARG A 45 9.15 7.34 -17.46
CA ARG A 45 8.69 7.37 -18.86
C ARG A 45 7.18 7.60 -18.95
N THR A 46 6.40 6.87 -18.15
CA THR A 46 4.94 7.01 -18.11
C THR A 46 4.52 8.39 -17.60
N CYS A 47 5.16 8.91 -16.54
CA CYS A 47 4.89 10.27 -16.06
C CYS A 47 5.14 11.31 -17.15
N LYS A 48 6.26 11.20 -17.90
CA LYS A 48 6.57 12.08 -19.02
C LYS A 48 5.55 11.99 -20.15
N LEU A 49 5.13 10.78 -20.50
CA LEU A 49 4.10 10.55 -21.53
C LEU A 49 2.76 11.20 -21.14
N LEU A 50 2.41 11.15 -19.85
CA LEU A 50 1.17 11.72 -19.31
C LEU A 50 1.29 13.21 -18.93
N GLY A 51 2.47 13.82 -19.10
CA GLY A 51 2.74 15.21 -18.70
C GLY A 51 2.84 15.46 -17.19
N LEU A 52 2.80 14.41 -16.36
CA LEU A 52 2.82 14.47 -14.89
C LEU A 52 4.18 14.85 -14.29
N ASP A 53 5.23 14.94 -15.13
CA ASP A 53 6.56 15.37 -14.74
C ASP A 53 6.73 16.91 -14.77
N LYS A 54 5.73 17.64 -15.26
CA LYS A 54 5.75 19.10 -15.38
C LYS A 54 4.88 19.76 -14.31
N PRO A 55 5.14 21.03 -13.94
CA PRO A 55 4.22 21.76 -13.08
C PRO A 55 2.86 21.95 -13.74
N GLY A 56 1.79 21.70 -12.99
CA GLY A 56 0.41 21.94 -13.40
C GLY A 56 -0.38 22.62 -12.29
N ASN A 57 -1.52 23.22 -12.64
CA ASN A 57 -2.41 23.90 -11.69
C ASN A 57 -3.53 23.00 -11.15
N ASP A 58 -3.48 21.70 -11.44
CA ASP A 58 -4.47 20.73 -10.98
C ASP A 58 -3.97 19.90 -9.78
N THR A 59 -4.83 19.02 -9.28
CA THR A 59 -4.54 18.12 -8.16
C THR A 59 -3.59 16.98 -8.52
N LEU A 60 -3.42 16.65 -9.80
CA LEU A 60 -2.52 15.58 -10.26
C LEU A 60 -1.06 16.02 -10.23
N HIS A 61 -0.79 17.30 -10.49
CA HIS A 61 0.56 17.87 -10.50
C HIS A 61 0.97 18.46 -9.14
N ARG A 62 0.04 18.57 -8.19
CA ARG A 62 0.29 19.07 -6.84
C ARG A 62 0.26 17.92 -5.83
N PRO A 63 1.43 17.47 -5.32
CA PRO A 63 1.45 16.39 -4.34
C PRO A 63 0.75 16.84 -3.06
N ASN A 64 -0.18 16.03 -2.55
CA ASN A 64 -0.74 16.22 -1.22
C ASN A 64 0.32 15.82 -0.16
N PRO A 65 0.91 16.76 0.60
CA PRO A 65 1.97 16.43 1.54
C PRO A 65 1.50 15.51 2.67
N TRP A 66 0.19 15.45 2.91
CA TRP A 66 -0.42 14.67 3.99
C TRP A 66 -0.43 13.17 3.73
N GLU A 67 -0.14 12.74 2.50
CA GLU A 67 0.06 11.33 2.17
C GLU A 67 1.46 10.81 2.53
N PHE A 68 2.37 11.70 2.93
CA PHE A 68 3.77 11.36 3.19
C PHE A 68 4.06 11.23 4.68
N LEU A 69 4.87 10.23 5.03
CA LEU A 69 5.56 10.14 6.32
C LEU A 69 7.02 10.47 6.07
N VAL A 70 7.54 11.45 6.82
CA VAL A 70 8.92 11.93 6.72
C VAL A 70 9.65 11.54 8.00
N ASP A 71 10.56 10.58 7.90
CA ASP A 71 11.45 10.18 8.98
C ASP A 71 12.80 10.88 8.78
N THR A 72 12.97 12.01 9.48
CA THR A 72 14.19 12.82 9.40
C THR A 72 15.40 12.16 10.07
N LYS A 73 15.16 11.24 11.02
CA LYS A 73 16.21 10.50 11.74
C LYS A 73 16.85 9.46 10.84
N HIS A 74 16.03 8.67 10.14
CA HIS A 74 16.51 7.60 9.25
C HIS A 74 16.62 8.03 7.78
N LYS A 75 16.33 9.30 7.46
CA LYS A 75 16.38 9.85 6.09
C LYS A 75 15.47 9.08 5.12
N LEU A 76 14.22 8.85 5.54
CA LEU A 76 13.21 8.17 4.73
C LEU A 76 12.01 9.08 4.45
N VAL A 77 11.52 9.05 3.22
CA VAL A 77 10.24 9.65 2.84
C VAL A 77 9.39 8.58 2.18
N TRP A 78 8.26 8.24 2.81
CA TRP A 78 7.35 7.23 2.29
C TRP A 78 6.02 7.85 1.87
N CYS A 79 5.63 7.63 0.61
CA CYS A 79 4.28 7.92 0.13
C CYS A 79 3.35 6.76 0.49
N ASN A 80 2.38 6.99 1.36
CA ASN A 80 1.43 5.97 1.77
C ASN A 80 0.39 5.70 0.67
N VAL A 81 0.57 4.61 -0.07
CA VAL A 81 -0.41 4.13 -1.04
C VAL A 81 -1.24 3.01 -0.41
N PHE A 82 -2.52 3.26 -0.15
CA PHE A 82 -3.42 2.26 0.43
C PHE A 82 -3.52 0.99 -0.41
N LYS A 83 -3.65 -0.16 0.27
CA LYS A 83 -3.73 -1.50 -0.33
C LYS A 83 -2.51 -1.91 -1.17
N ALA A 84 -1.40 -1.17 -1.07
CA ALA A 84 -0.10 -1.51 -1.61
C ALA A 84 0.93 -1.63 -0.48
N ALA A 85 0.87 -2.74 0.27
CA ALA A 85 1.69 -3.01 1.46
C ALA A 85 1.60 -1.95 2.58
N SER A 86 0.54 -1.14 2.60
CA SER A 86 0.40 -0.01 3.51
C SER A 86 0.41 -0.41 4.99
N THR A 87 -0.24 -1.51 5.37
CA THR A 87 -0.23 -2.01 6.76
C THR A 87 1.18 -2.42 7.21
N SER A 88 1.92 -3.12 6.35
CA SER A 88 3.30 -3.55 6.65
C SER A 88 4.23 -2.36 6.85
N TRP A 89 4.14 -1.35 5.99
CA TRP A 89 4.98 -0.17 6.15
C TRP A 89 4.53 0.75 7.28
N MET A 90 3.24 0.79 7.58
CA MET A 90 2.75 1.46 8.79
C MET A 90 3.32 0.84 10.06
N TYR A 91 3.39 -0.50 10.11
CA TYR A 91 4.04 -1.20 11.22
C TYR A 91 5.51 -0.81 11.32
N ASN A 92 6.26 -0.88 10.21
CA ASN A 92 7.69 -0.52 10.20
C ASN A 92 7.95 0.93 10.62
N PHE A 93 7.17 1.91 10.12
CA PHE A 93 7.29 3.30 10.53
C PHE A 93 6.98 3.49 12.02
N ASN A 94 5.99 2.78 12.57
CA ASN A 94 5.75 2.83 14.01
C ASN A 94 6.90 2.21 14.83
N ILE A 95 7.54 1.13 14.34
CA ILE A 95 8.75 0.60 14.98
C ILE A 95 9.88 1.64 14.93
N LEU A 96 10.13 2.27 13.78
CA LEU A 96 11.15 3.32 13.63
C LEU A 96 10.88 4.54 14.52
N ALA A 97 9.61 4.82 14.80
CA ALA A 97 9.19 5.87 15.71
C ALA A 97 9.41 5.55 17.19
N GLY A 98 9.85 4.33 17.50
CA GLY A 98 10.17 3.86 18.86
C GLY A 98 9.05 3.10 19.55
N TYR A 99 7.95 2.76 18.88
CA TYR A 99 6.93 1.90 19.46
C TYR A 99 7.41 0.44 19.47
N SER A 100 7.15 -0.28 20.57
CA SER A 100 7.53 -1.69 20.67
C SER A 100 6.54 -2.60 19.93
N PRO A 101 6.98 -3.76 19.40
CA PRO A 101 6.08 -4.74 18.79
C PRO A 101 4.94 -5.18 19.74
N ARG A 102 5.25 -5.33 21.03
CA ARG A 102 4.27 -5.71 22.07
C ARG A 102 3.21 -4.64 22.30
N PHE A 103 3.58 -3.36 22.21
CA PHE A 103 2.62 -2.26 22.27
C PHE A 103 1.73 -2.25 21.02
N LEU A 104 2.33 -2.35 19.84
CA LEU A 104 1.60 -2.31 18.57
C LEU A 104 0.61 -3.47 18.41
N SER A 105 0.93 -4.68 18.92
CA SER A 105 0.02 -5.83 18.85
C SER A 105 -1.20 -5.71 19.77
N LYS A 106 -1.07 -4.95 20.87
CA LYS A 106 -2.15 -4.75 21.85
C LYS A 106 -2.92 -3.44 21.65
N SER A 107 -2.34 -2.50 20.90
CA SER A 107 -2.95 -1.19 20.69
C SER A 107 -4.25 -1.30 19.88
N LYS A 108 -5.29 -0.62 20.36
CA LYS A 108 -6.56 -0.45 19.65
C LYS A 108 -6.56 0.80 18.75
N LEU A 109 -5.50 1.61 18.82
CA LEU A 109 -5.41 2.84 18.03
C LEU A 109 -5.13 2.50 16.57
N VAL A 110 -5.71 3.30 15.68
CA VAL A 110 -5.47 3.17 14.23
C VAL A 110 -3.97 3.36 13.97
N PRO A 111 -3.27 2.43 13.29
CA PRO A 111 -1.82 2.50 13.09
C PRO A 111 -1.33 3.81 12.45
N MET A 112 -2.14 4.41 11.56
CA MET A 112 -1.86 5.73 10.99
C MET A 112 -1.91 6.84 12.03
N ALA A 113 -2.90 6.82 12.94
CA ALA A 113 -3.01 7.83 13.99
C ALA A 113 -1.79 7.80 14.93
N LEU A 114 -1.34 6.58 15.29
CA LEU A 114 -0.10 6.39 16.05
C LEU A 114 1.12 6.96 15.32
N ALA A 115 1.29 6.61 14.04
CA ALA A 115 2.40 7.11 13.26
C ALA A 115 2.38 8.66 13.18
N ARG A 116 1.20 9.28 13.05
CA ARG A 116 1.05 10.74 12.99
C ARG A 116 1.36 11.47 14.30
N GLN A 117 1.38 10.78 15.45
CA GLN A 117 1.90 11.36 16.69
C GLN A 117 3.42 11.62 16.62
N ARG A 118 4.13 10.87 15.76
CA ARG A 118 5.60 10.95 15.62
C ARG A 118 6.06 11.55 14.30
N TYR A 119 5.22 11.45 13.26
CA TYR A 119 5.47 11.98 11.92
C TYR A 119 4.35 12.96 11.53
N PRO A 120 4.41 14.22 12.02
CA PRO A 120 3.39 15.22 11.71
C PRO A 120 3.30 15.48 10.20
N ARG A 121 2.16 16.02 9.78
CA ARG A 121 1.93 16.35 8.37
C ARG A 121 2.90 17.47 7.94
N PRO A 122 3.78 17.24 6.95
CA PRO A 122 4.72 18.26 6.51
C PRO A 122 4.00 19.34 5.69
N SER A 123 4.58 20.54 5.66
CA SER A 123 4.24 21.52 4.62
C SER A 123 4.80 21.05 3.27
N LEU A 124 4.30 21.63 2.17
CA LEU A 124 4.81 21.32 0.83
C LEU A 124 6.32 21.63 0.71
N GLU A 125 6.77 22.72 1.33
CA GLU A 125 8.19 23.11 1.35
C GLU A 125 9.04 22.11 2.16
N ALA A 126 8.58 21.72 3.36
CA ALA A 126 9.28 20.75 4.18
C ALA A 126 9.40 19.39 3.48
N LEU A 127 8.34 18.97 2.77
CA LEU A 127 8.37 17.75 1.97
C LEU A 127 9.37 17.83 0.80
N ARG A 128 9.42 18.97 0.09
CA ARG A 128 10.42 19.20 -0.98
C ARG A 128 11.85 19.12 -0.45
N LYS A 129 12.13 19.73 0.71
CA LYS A 129 13.44 19.63 1.37
C LYS A 129 13.77 18.20 1.77
N ALA A 130 12.79 17.44 2.25
CA ALA A 130 12.98 16.03 2.61
C ALA A 130 13.34 15.18 1.39
N PHE A 131 12.68 15.37 0.23
CA PHE A 131 13.01 14.63 -1.00
C PHE A 131 14.47 14.81 -1.46
N ASN A 132 15.07 15.97 -1.21
CA ASN A 132 16.45 16.25 -1.60
C ASN A 132 17.49 15.64 -0.64
N THR A 133 17.09 15.29 0.58
CA THR A 133 18.01 14.90 1.67
C THR A 133 17.77 13.47 2.17
N SER A 134 16.78 12.78 1.61
CA SER A 134 16.30 11.49 2.10
C SER A 134 15.98 10.53 0.96
N ILE A 135 16.02 9.24 1.24
CA ILE A 135 15.57 8.21 0.32
C ILE A 135 14.04 8.23 0.29
N SER A 136 13.49 8.55 -0.86
CA SER A 136 12.04 8.55 -1.08
C SER A 136 11.58 7.30 -1.81
N PHE A 137 10.49 6.70 -1.35
CA PHE A 137 9.93 5.53 -2.01
C PHE A 137 8.41 5.46 -1.87
N LEU A 138 7.82 4.67 -2.76
CA LEU A 138 6.43 4.26 -2.74
C LEU A 138 6.37 2.79 -3.12
N ILE A 139 5.27 2.13 -2.77
CA ILE A 139 5.02 0.76 -3.18
C ILE A 139 3.79 0.75 -4.07
N ALA A 140 3.94 0.12 -5.22
CA ALA A 140 2.87 -0.07 -6.18
C ALA A 140 2.37 -1.51 -6.13
N ARG A 141 1.09 -1.67 -6.43
CA ARG A 141 0.42 -2.96 -6.65
C ARG A 141 -0.37 -2.87 -7.94
N HIS A 142 -0.63 -4.01 -8.58
CA HIS A 142 -1.48 -4.05 -9.77
C HIS A 142 -2.81 -3.33 -9.50
N PRO A 143 -3.25 -2.40 -10.37
CA PRO A 143 -4.40 -1.54 -10.09
C PRO A 143 -5.68 -2.32 -9.80
N PHE A 144 -5.97 -3.39 -10.57
CA PHE A 144 -7.15 -4.22 -10.34
C PHE A 144 -7.10 -5.01 -9.04
N GLU A 145 -5.92 -5.49 -8.63
CA GLU A 145 -5.79 -6.17 -7.32
C GLU A 145 -5.97 -5.19 -6.17
N ARG A 146 -5.35 -4.01 -6.27
CA ARG A 146 -5.46 -2.95 -5.26
C ARG A 146 -6.92 -2.57 -5.05
N LEU A 147 -7.61 -2.41 -6.16
CA LEU A 147 -9.02 -2.10 -6.20
C LEU A 147 -9.88 -3.21 -5.60
N LEU A 148 -9.72 -4.45 -6.05
CA LEU A 148 -10.51 -5.57 -5.55
C LEU A 148 -10.30 -5.75 -4.03
N SER A 149 -9.07 -5.54 -3.57
CA SER A 149 -8.75 -5.52 -2.14
C SER A 149 -9.47 -4.39 -1.41
N ALA A 150 -9.55 -3.19 -1.97
CA ALA A 150 -10.30 -2.07 -1.39
C ALA A 150 -11.80 -2.33 -1.36
N TYR A 151 -12.37 -2.87 -2.45
CA TYR A 151 -13.78 -3.24 -2.54
C TYR A 151 -14.16 -4.24 -1.46
N ARG A 152 -13.40 -5.34 -1.32
CA ARG A 152 -13.64 -6.35 -0.28
C ARG A 152 -13.58 -5.77 1.12
N ASP A 153 -12.54 -4.98 1.39
CA ASP A 153 -12.29 -4.40 2.71
C ASP A 153 -13.30 -3.34 3.13
N LYS A 154 -13.75 -2.49 2.19
CA LYS A 154 -14.58 -1.32 2.51
C LYS A 154 -16.04 -1.51 2.17
N LEU A 155 -16.36 -2.22 1.10
CA LEU A 155 -17.73 -2.26 0.56
C LEU A 155 -18.39 -3.63 0.78
N GLN A 156 -17.74 -4.73 0.39
CA GLN A 156 -18.35 -6.07 0.45
C GLN A 156 -18.69 -6.51 1.87
N PHE A 157 -17.79 -6.26 2.82
CA PHE A 157 -17.94 -6.63 4.22
C PHE A 157 -18.15 -5.40 5.11
N ALA A 158 -18.76 -4.34 4.58
CA ALA A 158 -19.06 -3.14 5.33
C ALA A 158 -20.02 -3.46 6.48
N LEU A 159 -19.69 -3.00 7.70
CA LEU A 159 -20.59 -3.13 8.84
C LEU A 159 -21.86 -2.30 8.62
N PRO A 160 -23.03 -2.74 9.14
CA PRO A 160 -24.27 -1.99 9.07
C PRO A 160 -24.13 -0.56 9.61
N HIS A 161 -24.85 0.38 8.99
CA HIS A 161 -24.93 1.80 9.35
C HIS A 161 -23.61 2.59 9.26
N THR A 162 -22.54 1.99 8.73
CA THR A 162 -21.28 2.70 8.49
C THR A 162 -21.35 3.57 7.25
N HIS A 163 -20.46 4.57 7.19
CA HIS A 163 -20.23 5.38 6.00
C HIS A 163 -20.01 4.51 4.75
N HIS A 164 -19.23 3.43 4.87
CA HIS A 164 -18.90 2.60 3.72
C HIS A 164 -20.09 1.80 3.19
N GLN A 165 -21.01 1.36 4.06
CA GLN A 165 -22.26 0.73 3.60
C GLN A 165 -23.13 1.73 2.84
N LYS A 166 -23.28 2.96 3.36
CA LYS A 166 -24.04 4.03 2.69
C LYS A 166 -23.43 4.34 1.33
N LEU A 167 -22.11 4.51 1.26
CA LEU A 167 -21.37 4.74 0.02
C LEU A 167 -21.58 3.58 -0.98
N GLY A 168 -21.46 2.33 -0.54
CA GLY A 168 -21.69 1.15 -1.37
C GLY A 168 -23.09 1.15 -1.98
N ASN A 169 -24.11 1.43 -1.16
CA ASN A 169 -25.51 1.51 -1.61
C ASN A 169 -25.72 2.61 -2.65
N GLU A 170 -25.13 3.80 -2.45
CA GLU A 170 -25.22 4.90 -3.42
C GLU A 170 -24.55 4.57 -4.75
N ILE A 171 -23.40 3.88 -4.72
CA ILE A 171 -22.75 3.43 -5.95
C ILE A 171 -23.62 2.43 -6.72
N VAL A 172 -24.22 1.45 -6.02
CA VAL A 172 -25.14 0.47 -6.64
C VAL A 172 -26.35 1.17 -7.24
N LYS A 173 -27.01 2.07 -6.50
CA LYS A 173 -28.15 2.85 -7.00
C LYS A 173 -27.80 3.64 -8.27
N LYS A 174 -26.66 4.33 -8.28
CA LYS A 174 -26.21 5.13 -9.43
C LYS A 174 -25.92 4.25 -10.65
N ASN A 175 -25.33 3.08 -10.44
CA ASN A 175 -25.06 2.15 -11.53
C ASN A 175 -26.34 1.52 -12.07
N ASN A 176 -27.26 1.12 -11.20
CA ASN A 176 -28.55 0.53 -11.60
C ASN A 176 -29.42 1.52 -12.41
N ARG A 177 -29.35 2.82 -12.09
CA ARG A 177 -30.00 3.88 -12.89
C ARG A 177 -29.33 4.12 -14.25
N LYS A 178 -28.07 3.74 -14.43
CA LYS A 178 -27.34 3.85 -15.69
C LYS A 178 -27.54 2.62 -16.58
N THR A 179 -27.69 1.43 -16.00
CA THR A 179 -28.02 0.21 -16.74
C THR A 179 -29.42 0.24 -17.34
N SER A 180 -30.36 1.01 -16.79
CA SER A 180 -31.65 1.27 -17.47
C SER A 180 -31.53 2.20 -18.68
N ILE A 181 -30.36 2.77 -18.96
CA ILE A 181 -30.14 3.76 -20.04
C ILE A 181 -29.16 3.28 -21.11
N ASN A 182 -28.28 2.28 -20.86
CA ASN A 182 -27.47 1.65 -21.91
C ASN A 182 -27.07 0.23 -21.51
N ASN A 183 -27.53 -0.76 -22.29
CA ASN A 183 -26.93 -2.08 -22.35
C ASN A 183 -25.59 -1.95 -23.06
N ASP A 184 -24.48 -1.99 -22.34
CA ASP A 184 -23.20 -2.55 -22.80
C ASP A 184 -22.13 -2.52 -21.67
N GLY A 185 -21.76 -3.71 -21.19
CA GLY A 185 -20.40 -4.13 -20.82
C GLY A 185 -19.54 -3.36 -19.78
N LEU A 186 -19.96 -2.23 -19.21
CA LEU A 186 -19.11 -1.35 -18.39
C LEU A 186 -19.44 -1.39 -16.88
N HIS A 187 -19.70 -2.58 -16.34
CA HIS A 187 -20.15 -2.75 -14.96
C HIS A 187 -19.07 -2.51 -13.89
N PHE A 188 -17.78 -2.69 -14.23
CA PHE A 188 -16.70 -2.66 -13.24
C PHE A 188 -15.99 -1.31 -13.11
N LEU A 189 -15.89 -0.53 -14.20
CA LEU A 189 -15.10 0.71 -14.22
C LEU A 189 -15.81 1.90 -13.52
N SER A 190 -17.15 1.93 -13.54
CA SER A 190 -17.95 2.97 -12.87
C SER A 190 -17.84 2.96 -11.34
N LEU A 191 -17.68 1.76 -10.74
CA LEU A 191 -17.45 1.58 -9.30
C LEU A 191 -16.13 2.21 -8.81
N LEU A 192 -15.18 2.47 -9.72
CA LEU A 192 -13.78 2.75 -9.35
C LEU A 192 -13.50 4.23 -9.12
N HIS A 193 -14.23 5.09 -9.82
CA HIS A 193 -13.94 6.52 -9.84
C HIS A 193 -14.43 7.23 -8.58
N THR A 194 -15.52 6.75 -7.97
CA THR A 194 -16.10 7.30 -6.73
C THR A 194 -15.39 6.86 -5.46
N CYS A 195 -14.64 5.74 -5.49
CA CYS A 195 -13.97 5.24 -4.29
C CYS A 195 -12.62 5.92 -4.01
N TRP A 196 -12.18 6.83 -4.88
CA TRP A 196 -10.86 7.50 -4.81
C TRP A 196 -10.94 9.02 -4.60
N THR A 197 -12.15 9.60 -4.59
CA THR A 197 -12.39 11.05 -4.48
C THR A 197 -12.85 11.52 -3.09
N HIS A 198 -12.92 10.63 -2.10
CA HIS A 198 -13.20 10.96 -0.70
C HIS A 198 -12.28 10.22 0.27
#